data_AF-A0A6G0Y7L8-F1
#
_entry.id   AF-A0A6G0Y7L8-F1
#
_cell.length_a   1.000
_cell.length_b   1.000
_cell.length_c   1.000
_cell.angle_alpha   90.00
_cell.angle_beta   90.00
_cell.angle_gamma   90.00
#
_symmetry.space_group_name_H-M   'P 1'
#
loop_
_entity.id
_entity.type
_entity.pdbx_description
1 polymer ?
#
loop_
_entity_poly.entity_id
_entity_poly.type
_entity_poly.pdbx_seq_one_letter_code
_entity_poly.pdbx_strand_id
1 'polypeptide(L)' 'MDPSDVIDDLDFEKLIDVVRSHPAIWNTSHLDYSDKIKKENSWNDVCKSFFKENWENLSTNDKKTAGKFNQSFIIYLI' A
#
# COMPACT_ATOMS: atom_id res chain seq x y z
N MET A 1 9.37 4.23 -20.61
CA MET A 1 9.66 3.68 -19.27
C MET A 1 8.92 2.36 -19.23
N ASP A 2 9.65 1.26 -19.24
CA ASP A 2 9.05 -0.07 -19.23
C ASP A 2 8.44 -0.31 -17.83
N PRO A 3 7.18 -0.76 -17.72
CA PRO A 3 6.59 -1.12 -16.43
C PRO A 3 7.39 -2.16 -15.63
N SER A 4 8.23 -2.98 -16.27
CA SER A 4 9.09 -3.95 -15.59
C SER A 4 10.23 -3.31 -14.81
N ASP A 5 10.76 -2.17 -15.26
CA ASP A 5 11.88 -1.46 -14.61
C ASP A 5 11.43 -0.81 -13.28
N VAL A 6 10.13 -0.60 -13.10
CA VAL A 6 9.55 -0.03 -11.87
C VAL A 6 9.47 -1.08 -10.76
N ILE A 7 9.46 -2.38 -11.12
CA ILE A 7 9.23 -3.48 -10.18
C ILE A 7 10.57 -3.98 -9.58
N ASP A 8 11.67 -3.86 -10.31
CA ASP A 8 13.00 -4.32 -9.85
C ASP A 8 13.57 -3.48 -8.68
N ASP A 9 13.14 -2.22 -8.55
CA ASP A 9 13.55 -1.31 -7.46
C ASP A 9 12.55 -1.27 -6.28
N LEU A 10 11.52 -2.13 -6.27
CA LEU A 10 10.60 -2.20 -5.13
C LEU A 10 11.25 -2.98 -3.98
N ASP A 11 11.69 -2.25 -2.96
CA ASP A 11 12.11 -2.81 -1.68
C ASP A 11 10.90 -3.40 -0.92
N PHE A 12 10.58 -4.66 -1.23
CA PHE A 12 9.45 -5.39 -0.65
C PHE A 12 9.55 -5.53 0.88
N GLU A 13 10.77 -5.64 1.44
CA GLU A 13 10.96 -5.72 2.89
C GLU A 13 10.53 -4.41 3.57
N LYS A 14 10.95 -3.27 3.01
CA LYS A 14 10.51 -1.96 3.48
C LYS A 14 9.00 -1.77 3.31
N LEU A 15 8.40 -2.30 2.24
CA LEU A 15 6.95 -2.25 2.04
C LEU A 15 6.22 -3.06 3.12
N ILE A 16 6.70 -4.27 3.42
CA ILE A 16 6.15 -5.15 4.45
C ILE A 16 6.24 -4.47 5.82
N ASP A 17 7.38 -3.85 6.16
CA ASP A 17 7.56 -3.14 7.43
C ASP A 17 6.59 -1.97 7.60
N VAL A 18 6.42 -1.17 6.53
CA VAL A 18 5.48 -0.06 6.54
C VAL A 18 4.04 -0.58 6.68
N VAL A 19 3.66 -1.67 6.02
CA VAL A 19 2.30 -2.24 6.16
C VAL A 19 2.09 -2.85 7.55
N ARG A 20 3.11 -3.51 8.13
CA ARG A 20 3.05 -4.06 9.49
C ARG A 20 2.79 -2.97 10.54
N SER A 21 3.31 -1.76 10.34
CA SER A 21 3.03 -0.61 11.20
C SER A 21 1.57 -0.11 11.17
N HIS A 22 0.74 -0.58 10.24
CA HIS A 22 -0.66 -0.21 10.08
C HIS A 22 -1.60 -1.41 10.35
N PRO A 23 -1.90 -1.73 11.63
CA PRO A 23 -2.68 -2.92 11.99
C PRO A 23 -4.12 -2.92 11.45
N ALA A 24 -4.68 -1.75 11.13
CA ALA A 24 -5.98 -1.65 10.46
C ALA A 24 -6.01 -2.36 9.09
N ILE A 25 -4.85 -2.60 8.47
CA ILE A 25 -4.74 -3.27 7.17
C ILE A 25 -4.83 -4.79 7.30
N TRP A 26 -4.03 -5.39 8.20
CA TRP A 26 -3.77 -6.83 8.24
C TRP A 26 -4.29 -7.54 9.50
N ASN A 27 -4.38 -6.84 10.64
CA ASN A 27 -4.72 -7.47 11.91
C ASN A 27 -6.25 -7.60 12.06
N THR A 28 -6.80 -8.78 11.77
CA THR A 28 -8.24 -9.08 11.88
C THR A 28 -8.82 -8.89 13.30
N SER A 29 -7.97 -8.92 14.33
CA SER A 29 -8.36 -8.68 15.72
C SER A 29 -8.31 -7.20 16.10
N HIS A 30 -7.79 -6.32 15.24
CA HIS A 30 -7.77 -4.89 15.48
C HIS A 30 -9.16 -4.29 15.24
N LEU A 31 -9.59 -3.41 16.16
CA LEU A 31 -10.93 -2.78 16.10
C LEU A 31 -11.19 -2.01 14.79
N ASP A 32 -10.14 -1.47 14.17
CA ASP A 32 -10.23 -0.72 12.92
C ASP A 32 -10.16 -1.58 11.66
N TYR A 33 -9.93 -2.89 11.78
CA TYR A 33 -9.79 -3.77 10.61
C TYR A 33 -11.07 -3.87 9.79
N SER A 34 -12.23 -3.81 10.45
CA SER A 34 -13.55 -3.79 9.81
C SER A 34 -13.95 -2.42 9.27
N ASP A 35 -13.24 -1.34 9.66
CA ASP A 35 -13.53 0.01 9.20
C ASP A 35 -12.86 0.24 7.84
N LYS A 36 -13.70 0.27 6.80
CA LYS A 36 -13.26 0.46 5.41
C LYS A 36 -12.57 1.81 5.20
N ILE A 37 -13.02 2.87 5.85
CA ILE A 37 -12.47 4.22 5.70
C ILE A 37 -11.08 4.28 6.34
N LYS A 38 -10.93 3.73 7.55
CA LYS A 38 -9.63 3.67 8.23
C LYS A 38 -8.63 2.78 7.50
N LYS A 39 -9.10 1.67 6.93
CA LYS A 39 -8.28 0.79 6.09
C LYS A 39 -7.80 1.50 4.82
N GLU A 40 -8.67 2.25 4.14
CA GLU A 40 -8.30 3.06 2.98
C GLU A 40 -7.31 4.17 3.33
N ASN A 41 -7.53 4.87 4.45
CA ASN A 41 -6.60 5.89 4.94
C ASN A 41 -5.22 5.30 5.27
N SER A 42 -5.19 4.14 5.94
CA SER A 42 -3.93 3.44 6.26
C SER A 42 -3.16 3.05 4.99
N TRP A 43 -3.86 2.58 3.95
CA TRP A 43 -3.24 2.31 2.66
C TRP A 43 -2.68 3.57 1.98
N ASN A 44 -3.39 4.68 2.06
CA ASN A 44 -2.89 5.96 1.57
C ASN A 44 -1.59 6.37 2.29
N ASP A 45 -1.50 6.15 3.60
CA ASP A 45 -0.31 6.50 4.38
C ASP A 45 0.88 5.58 4.08
N VAL A 46 0.64 4.27 3.89
CA VAL A 46 1.64 3.33 3.37
C VAL A 46 2.19 3.83 2.03
N CYS A 47 1.29 4.16 1.10
CA CYS A 47 1.67 4.60 -0.24
C CYS A 47 2.45 5.93 -0.23
N LYS A 48 2.05 6.91 0.59
CA LYS A 48 2.81 8.16 0.77
C LYS A 48 4.19 7.93 1.35
N SER A 49 4.31 7.01 2.30
CA SER A 49 5.57 6.70 2.98
C SER A 49 6.54 5.96 2.07
N PHE A 50 6.02 5.09 1.20
CA PHE A 50 6.81 4.22 0.35
C PHE A 50 7.12 4.84 -1.03
N PHE A 51 6.14 5.47 -1.68
CA PHE A 51 6.25 6.02 -3.04
C PHE A 51 6.53 7.53 -3.05
N LYS A 52 7.25 8.04 -2.05
CA LYS A 52 7.44 9.47 -1.71
C LYS A 52 7.74 10.39 -2.89
N GLU A 53 8.44 9.93 -3.93
CA GLU A 53 8.78 10.73 -5.13
C GLU A 53 7.79 10.63 -6.30
N ASN A 54 6.88 9.63 -6.30
CA ASN A 54 5.95 9.40 -7.41
C ASN A 54 4.47 9.48 -7.01
N TRP A 55 4.12 9.30 -5.73
CA TRP A 55 2.72 9.21 -5.28
C TRP A 55 1.92 10.50 -5.52
N GLU A 56 2.49 11.66 -5.21
CA GLU A 56 1.83 12.95 -5.39
C GLU A 56 1.52 13.23 -6.87
N ASN A 57 2.40 12.78 -7.77
CA ASN A 57 2.30 12.98 -9.23
C ASN A 57 1.41 11.96 -9.95
N LEU A 58 0.99 10.88 -9.27
CA LEU A 58 0.09 9.89 -9.87
C LEU A 58 -1.34 10.43 -10.01
N SER A 59 -1.95 10.17 -11.17
CA SER A 59 -3.34 10.52 -11.42
C SER A 59 -4.28 9.75 -10.47
N THR A 60 -5.49 10.27 -10.25
CA THR A 60 -6.49 9.65 -9.37
C THR A 60 -6.84 8.21 -9.77
N ASN A 61 -6.71 7.89 -11.07
CA ASN A 61 -6.99 6.55 -11.60
C ASN A 61 -5.84 5.57 -11.34
N ASP A 62 -4.60 6.06 -11.40
CA ASP A 62 -3.40 5.27 -11.12
C ASP A 62 -3.26 5.00 -9.61
N LYS A 63 -3.62 5.98 -8.77
CA LYS A 63 -3.71 5.80 -7.30
C LYS A 63 -4.71 4.71 -6.91
N LYS A 64 -5.88 4.66 -7.57
CA LYS A 64 -6.87 3.59 -7.36
C LYS A 64 -6.37 2.23 -7.81
N THR A 65 -5.60 2.18 -8.90
CA THR A 65 -5.07 0.91 -9.44
C THR A 65 -3.92 0.38 -8.57
N ALA A 66 -3.00 1.25 -8.16
CA ALA A 66 -1.93 0.92 -7.21
C ALA A 66 -2.48 0.48 -5.85
N GLY A 67 -3.49 1.18 -5.31
CA GLY A 67 -4.15 0.79 -4.06
C GLY A 67 -4.78 -0.61 -4.12
N LYS A 68 -5.43 -0.96 -5.24
CA LYS A 68 -6.00 -2.31 -5.46
C LYS A 68 -4.94 -3.39 -5.66
N PHE A 69 -3.85 -3.08 -6.34
CA PHE A 69 -2.73 -4.00 -6.58
C PHE A 69 -2.02 -4.32 -5.26
N ASN A 70 -1.73 -3.29 -4.46
CA ASN A 70 -1.15 -3.42 -3.12
C ASN A 70 -2.06 -4.24 -2.19
N GLN A 71 -3.37 -4.01 -2.24
CA GLN A 71 -4.32 -4.78 -1.44
C GLN A 71 -4.36 -6.26 -1.85
N SER A 72 -4.27 -6.61 -3.13
CA SER A 72 -4.32 -8.01 -3.57
C SER A 72 -2.99 -8.75 -3.43
N PHE A 73 -1.85 -8.07 -3.49
CA PHE A 73 -0.52 -8.70 -3.42
C PHE A 73 -0.02 -8.83 -1.97
N ILE A 74 -0.33 -7.85 -1.12
CA ILE A 74 0.23 -7.78 0.24
C ILE A 74 -0.56 -8.63 1.24
N ILE A 75 -1.87 -8.86 1.04
CA ILE A 75 -2.65 -9.78 1.90
C ILE A 75 -2.08 -11.21 1.87
N TYR A 76 -1.34 -11.59 0.83
CA TYR A 76 -0.68 -12.91 0.76
C TYR A 76 0.76 -12.91 1.29
N LEU A 77 1.34 -11.75 1.62
CA LEU A 77 2.73 -11.60 2.09
C LEU A 77 2.83 -11.35 3.62
N ILE A 78 1.71 -11.15 4.31
CA ILE A 78 1.59 -10.98 5.77
C ILE A 78 0.45 -11.84 6.30
#